data_AF-N6V6J1-F1
#
_entry.id   AF-N6V6J1-F1
#
_cell.length_a   1.000
_cell.length_b   1.000
_cell.length_c   1.000
_cell.angle_alpha   90.00
_cell.angle_beta   90.00
_cell.angle_gamma   90.00
#
_symmetry.space_group_name_H-M   'P 1'
#
loop_
_entity.id
_entity.type
_entity.pdbx_description
1 polymer ?
#
loop_
_entity_poly.entity_id
_entity_poly.type
_entity_poly.pdbx_seq_one_letter_code
_entity_poly.pdbx_strand_id
1 'polypeptide(L)'
;MDTSDTPRQEVPASTLPQIQVTVQGITNQYGAECLGQQMFHILREVGEYIDISALDGVTVAVDYDEALRDLDRGVEGLAPLSRTNDEGLAGVGKSVVVMRGDAVKTHIVLSAGPVCPIVLEGADRDEEDFRTAIAIIAHECAHVEEIAFREDQFPASIFVRRPGISSAITSSTSPKPAGVNMRSAVCRRGSRSTRKPVSATIWPFG
;
A
#
# COMPACT_ATOMS: atom_id res chain seq x y z
N MET A 1 -29.34 34.83 9.90
CA MET A 1 -28.32 33.83 10.26
C MET A 1 -28.76 32.55 9.60
N ASP A 2 -28.08 32.19 8.52
CA ASP A 2 -28.41 31.03 7.69
C ASP A 2 -27.92 29.77 8.42
N THR A 3 -28.86 29.02 8.99
CA THR A 3 -28.64 27.68 9.53
C THR A 3 -28.89 26.69 8.38
N SER A 4 -27.94 26.61 7.46
CA SER A 4 -27.89 25.51 6.49
C SER A 4 -27.38 24.27 7.22
N ASP A 5 -28.29 23.64 7.95
CA ASP A 5 -28.16 22.28 8.47
C ASP A 5 -28.16 21.33 7.26
N THR A 6 -26.97 21.16 6.67
CA THR A 6 -26.78 20.20 5.58
C THR A 6 -26.93 18.82 6.19
N PRO A 7 -27.91 17.99 5.76
CA PRO A 7 -28.09 16.66 6.31
C PRO A 7 -26.78 15.89 6.18
N ARG A 8 -26.27 15.32 7.28
CA ARG A 8 -25.18 14.34 7.20
C ARG A 8 -25.67 13.21 6.31
N GLN A 9 -25.10 13.13 5.12
CA GLN A 9 -25.37 12.07 4.15
C GLN A 9 -25.15 10.73 4.85
N GLU A 10 -26.14 9.82 4.79
CA GLU A 10 -25.99 8.46 5.33
C GLU A 10 -24.77 7.82 4.66
N VAL A 11 -23.71 7.61 5.44
CA VAL A 11 -22.48 6.99 4.94
C VAL A 11 -22.75 5.49 4.81
N PRO A 12 -22.51 4.87 3.64
CA PRO A 12 -22.72 3.43 3.48
C PRO A 12 -21.80 2.65 4.43
N ALA A 13 -22.21 1.42 4.76
CA ALA A 13 -21.38 0.53 5.56
C ALA A 13 -20.03 0.30 4.85
N SER A 14 -18.94 0.33 5.63
CA SER A 14 -17.58 0.14 5.12
C SER A 14 -17.44 -1.16 4.31
N THR A 15 -16.78 -1.07 3.16
CA THR A 15 -16.45 -2.20 2.28
C THR A 15 -15.22 -2.99 2.74
N LEU A 16 -14.59 -2.60 3.85
CA LEU A 16 -13.38 -3.25 4.38
C LEU A 16 -13.63 -4.75 4.66
N PRO A 17 -12.94 -5.67 3.97
CA PRO A 17 -13.07 -7.10 4.25
C PRO A 17 -12.31 -7.47 5.53
N GLN A 18 -12.48 -8.72 5.98
CA GLN A 18 -11.59 -9.28 7.00
C GLN A 18 -10.19 -9.43 6.41
N ILE A 19 -9.27 -8.57 6.87
CA ILE A 19 -7.90 -8.51 6.40
C ILE A 19 -6.90 -8.59 7.55
N GLN A 20 -5.65 -8.84 7.19
CA GLN A 20 -4.52 -8.72 8.09
C GLN A 20 -3.81 -7.38 7.90
N VAL A 21 -3.55 -6.67 9.01
CA VAL A 21 -2.59 -5.57 9.06
C VAL A 21 -1.31 -6.07 9.73
N THR A 22 -0.19 -5.94 9.03
CA THR A 22 1.13 -6.40 9.49
C THR A 22 2.05 -5.20 9.67
N VAL A 23 2.65 -5.07 10.85
CA VAL A 23 3.65 -4.02 11.13
C VAL A 23 5.02 -4.66 11.33
N GLN A 24 6.01 -4.21 10.56
CA GLN A 24 7.35 -4.82 10.49
C GLN A 24 8.47 -3.82 10.80
N GLY A 25 9.46 -4.27 11.56
CA GLY A 25 10.69 -3.51 11.83
C GLY A 25 10.57 -2.46 12.94
N ILE A 26 9.40 -2.29 13.56
CA ILE A 26 9.23 -1.48 14.77
C ILE A 26 9.65 -2.31 15.99
N THR A 27 10.60 -1.81 16.79
CA THR A 27 11.13 -2.54 17.95
C THR A 27 10.26 -2.40 19.21
N ASN A 28 9.40 -1.38 19.26
CA ASN A 28 8.45 -1.16 20.34
C ASN A 28 7.14 -1.89 20.01
N GLN A 29 6.84 -2.97 20.72
CA GLN A 29 5.64 -3.78 20.50
C GLN A 29 4.35 -2.97 20.65
N TYR A 30 4.24 -2.18 21.72
CA TYR A 30 3.06 -1.34 21.96
C TYR A 30 2.86 -0.34 20.82
N GLY A 31 3.93 0.31 20.37
CA GLY A 31 3.88 1.23 19.23
C GLY A 31 3.47 0.55 17.93
N ALA A 32 3.94 -0.68 17.68
CA ALA A 32 3.55 -1.47 16.51
C ALA A 32 2.06 -1.86 16.55
N GLU A 33 1.55 -2.24 17.72
CA GLU A 33 0.14 -2.57 17.94
C GLU A 33 -0.76 -1.34 17.75
N CYS A 34 -0.41 -0.20 18.35
CA CYS A 34 -1.15 1.06 18.14
C CYS A 34 -1.19 1.45 16.66
N LEU A 35 -0.06 1.30 15.94
CA LEU A 35 0.00 1.61 14.52
C LEU A 35 -0.90 0.69 13.69
N GLY A 36 -0.87 -0.61 13.95
CA GLY A 36 -1.73 -1.56 13.25
C GLY A 36 -3.22 -1.31 13.55
N GLN A 37 -3.58 -1.01 14.80
CA GLN A 37 -4.96 -0.71 15.19
C GLN A 37 -5.45 0.56 14.51
N GLN A 38 -4.65 1.62 14.55
CA GLN A 38 -5.01 2.90 13.95
C GLN A 38 -5.10 2.80 12.42
N MET A 39 -4.21 2.04 11.79
CA MET A 39 -4.30 1.72 10.36
C MET A 39 -5.62 1.01 10.05
N PHE A 40 -6.00 0.00 10.83
CA PHE A 40 -7.27 -0.70 10.64
C PHE A 40 -8.48 0.23 10.78
N HIS A 41 -8.48 1.13 11.78
CA HIS A 41 -9.54 2.13 11.95
C HIS A 41 -9.66 3.07 10.75
N ILE A 42 -8.54 3.59 10.25
CA ILE A 42 -8.52 4.45 9.07
C ILE A 42 -9.02 3.70 7.83
N LEU A 43 -8.57 2.46 7.60
CA LEU A 43 -9.05 1.65 6.48
C LEU A 43 -10.56 1.43 6.54
N ARG A 44 -11.12 1.24 7.74
CA ARG A 44 -12.56 1.10 7.92
C ARG A 44 -13.28 2.38 7.50
N GLU A 45 -12.83 3.54 7.96
CA GLU A 45 -13.41 4.84 7.59
C GLU A 45 -13.27 5.11 6.08
N VAL A 46 -12.10 4.86 5.50
CA VAL A 46 -11.87 5.00 4.06
C VAL A 46 -12.78 4.08 3.24
N GLY A 47 -13.02 2.86 3.72
CA GLY A 47 -13.91 1.89 3.08
C GLY A 47 -15.38 2.32 3.02
N GLU A 48 -15.77 3.38 3.73
CA GLU A 48 -17.10 4.00 3.62
C GLU A 48 -17.21 4.94 2.41
N TYR A 49 -16.08 5.33 1.80
CA TYR A 49 -16.01 6.27 0.67
C TYR A 49 -15.39 5.68 -0.59
N ILE A 50 -14.52 4.67 -0.45
CA ILE A 50 -13.80 4.00 -1.55
C ILE A 50 -14.07 2.49 -1.43
N ASP A 51 -14.41 1.81 -2.53
CA ASP A 51 -14.59 0.36 -2.50
C ASP A 51 -13.25 -0.36 -2.37
N ILE A 52 -12.97 -0.85 -1.17
CA ILE A 52 -11.78 -1.63 -0.84
C ILE A 52 -12.10 -3.11 -0.58
N SER A 53 -13.23 -3.61 -1.07
CA SER A 53 -13.65 -5.02 -0.90
C SER A 53 -12.66 -6.03 -1.49
N ALA A 54 -11.84 -5.61 -2.46
CA ALA A 54 -10.77 -6.42 -3.06
C ALA A 54 -9.43 -6.35 -2.29
N LEU A 55 -9.37 -5.71 -1.12
CA LEU A 55 -8.17 -5.64 -0.30
C LEU A 55 -7.83 -7.01 0.30
N ASP A 56 -6.59 -7.44 0.12
CA ASP A 56 -6.01 -8.66 0.71
C ASP A 56 -5.48 -8.39 2.13
N GLY A 57 -4.79 -7.27 2.30
CA GLY A 57 -4.11 -6.91 3.53
C GLY A 57 -3.23 -5.68 3.37
N VAL A 58 -2.67 -5.24 4.49
CA VAL A 58 -1.76 -4.10 4.55
C VAL A 58 -0.49 -4.49 5.30
N THR A 59 0.66 -4.12 4.74
CA THR A 59 1.97 -4.25 5.40
C THR A 59 2.58 -2.87 5.59
N VAL A 60 2.86 -2.47 6.83
CA VAL A 60 3.59 -1.25 7.17
C VAL A 60 4.98 -1.63 7.64
N ALA A 61 6.02 -1.21 6.92
CA ALA A 61 7.39 -1.69 7.16
C ALA A 61 8.41 -0.56 7.29
N VAL A 62 9.34 -0.71 8.24
CA VAL A 62 10.53 0.14 8.33
C VAL A 62 11.48 -0.13 7.16
N ASP A 63 11.74 -1.41 6.84
CA ASP A 63 12.43 -1.82 5.62
C ASP A 63 11.40 -2.09 4.51
N TYR A 64 10.96 -1.01 3.86
CA TYR A 64 9.98 -1.05 2.80
C TYR A 64 10.43 -1.89 1.59
N ASP A 65 11.73 -1.87 1.27
CA ASP A 65 12.27 -2.61 0.12
C ASP A 65 12.34 -4.11 0.40
N GLU A 66 12.60 -4.52 1.65
CA GLU A 66 12.46 -5.91 2.09
C GLU A 66 11.01 -6.37 2.06
N ALA A 67 10.09 -5.58 2.60
CA ALA A 67 8.66 -5.92 2.61
C ALA A 67 8.09 -6.10 1.18
N LEU A 68 8.45 -5.23 0.24
CA LEU A 68 8.05 -5.37 -1.17
C LEU A 68 8.62 -6.64 -1.83
N ARG A 69 9.86 -6.99 -1.51
CA ARG A 69 10.56 -8.13 -2.10
C ARG A 69 9.99 -9.45 -1.61
N ASP A 70 9.63 -9.51 -0.33
CA ASP A 70 9.24 -10.73 0.37
C ASP A 70 7.73 -10.95 0.36
N LEU A 71 6.95 -9.99 -0.14
CA LEU A 71 5.51 -10.11 -0.27
C LEU A 71 5.13 -11.29 -1.18
N ASP A 72 4.36 -12.23 -0.63
CA ASP A 72 3.79 -13.33 -1.40
C ASP A 72 2.60 -12.86 -2.25
N ARG A 73 2.81 -12.91 -3.57
CA ARG A 73 1.84 -12.50 -4.57
C ARG A 73 0.94 -13.65 -5.03
N GLY A 74 1.12 -14.87 -4.52
CA GLY A 74 0.33 -16.04 -4.89
C GLY A 74 0.52 -16.52 -6.32
N VAL A 75 1.60 -16.10 -6.99
CA VAL A 75 1.96 -16.51 -8.35
C VAL A 75 3.46 -16.79 -8.41
N GLU A 76 3.80 -17.99 -8.87
CA GLU A 76 5.19 -18.41 -8.97
C GLU A 76 5.94 -17.72 -10.12
N GLY A 77 7.25 -17.54 -9.96
CA GLY A 77 8.13 -17.05 -11.03
C GLY A 77 7.99 -15.57 -11.38
N LEU A 78 7.35 -14.78 -10.52
CA LEU A 78 7.34 -13.33 -10.64
C LEU A 78 8.68 -12.73 -10.20
N ALA A 79 9.15 -11.73 -10.95
CA ALA A 79 10.31 -10.96 -10.52
C ALA A 79 9.96 -10.21 -9.22
N PRO A 80 10.92 -10.07 -8.27
CA PRO A 80 10.70 -9.31 -7.06
C PRO A 80 10.29 -7.87 -7.37
N LEU A 81 9.41 -7.32 -6.55
CA LEU A 81 9.00 -5.94 -6.70
C LEU A 81 10.11 -5.00 -6.27
N SER A 82 10.25 -3.90 -7.00
CA SER A 82 11.04 -2.74 -6.61
C SER A 82 10.14 -1.52 -6.48
N ARG A 83 10.68 -0.45 -5.88
CA ARG A 83 10.03 0.86 -5.90
C ARG A 83 9.77 1.29 -7.35
N THR A 84 8.62 1.91 -7.56
CA THR A 84 8.34 2.70 -8.76
C THR A 84 8.74 4.14 -8.44
N ASN A 85 9.54 4.80 -9.28
CA ASN A 85 10.09 6.15 -9.03
C ASN A 85 9.44 7.23 -9.91
N ASP A 86 8.21 7.03 -10.36
CA ASP A 86 7.56 7.95 -11.30
C ASP A 86 6.52 8.81 -10.57
N GLU A 87 6.89 10.09 -10.43
CA GLU A 87 6.04 11.26 -10.14
C GLU A 87 5.44 11.44 -8.71
N GLY A 88 5.87 12.53 -8.05
CA GLY A 88 5.12 13.27 -7.01
C GLY A 88 5.02 12.67 -5.60
N LEU A 89 4.47 11.46 -5.47
CA LEU A 89 4.26 10.73 -4.21
C LEU A 89 4.96 9.34 -4.21
N ALA A 90 5.70 9.05 -5.28
CA ALA A 90 6.26 7.75 -5.56
C ALA A 90 7.40 7.36 -4.60
N GLY A 91 7.18 6.28 -3.83
CA GLY A 91 8.24 5.58 -3.10
C GLY A 91 7.94 5.24 -1.64
N VAL A 92 6.77 5.64 -1.13
CA VAL A 92 6.37 5.44 0.28
C VAL A 92 5.17 4.52 0.46
N GLY A 93 4.43 4.22 -0.61
CA GLY A 93 3.34 3.26 -0.66
C GLY A 93 3.29 2.54 -2.00
N LYS A 94 2.69 1.35 -2.03
CA LYS A 94 2.40 0.60 -3.25
C LYS A 94 1.28 -0.41 -3.06
N SER A 95 0.23 -0.25 -3.86
CA SER A 95 -0.79 -1.27 -4.11
C SER A 95 -0.27 -2.36 -5.05
N VAL A 96 -0.21 -3.59 -4.55
CA VAL A 96 0.36 -4.76 -5.23
C VAL A 96 -0.75 -5.76 -5.56
N VAL A 97 -0.88 -6.11 -6.84
CA VAL A 97 -1.76 -7.20 -7.24
C VAL A 97 -1.24 -8.54 -6.72
N VAL A 98 -2.12 -9.26 -6.02
CA VAL A 98 -1.89 -10.60 -5.48
C VAL A 98 -3.00 -11.56 -5.90
N MET A 99 -2.69 -12.84 -5.93
CA MET A 99 -3.62 -13.93 -6.22
C MET A 99 -3.91 -14.70 -4.93
N ARG A 100 -5.18 -14.90 -4.62
CA ARG A 100 -5.63 -15.74 -3.49
C ARG A 100 -6.70 -16.71 -3.99
N GLY A 101 -6.29 -17.96 -4.25
CA GLY A 101 -7.13 -18.90 -4.99
C GLY A 101 -7.29 -18.42 -6.44
N ASP A 102 -8.54 -18.22 -6.87
CA ASP A 102 -8.92 -17.67 -8.17
C ASP A 102 -9.25 -16.17 -8.16
N ALA A 103 -9.26 -15.54 -6.98
CA ALA A 103 -9.63 -14.13 -6.81
C ALA A 103 -8.41 -13.19 -6.88
N VAL A 104 -8.45 -12.25 -7.83
CA VAL A 104 -7.47 -11.15 -7.91
C VAL A 104 -7.77 -10.16 -6.80
N LYS A 105 -6.75 -9.87 -6.00
CA LYS A 105 -6.82 -8.93 -4.89
C LYS A 105 -5.67 -7.94 -4.94
N THR A 106 -5.73 -6.94 -4.08
CA THR A 106 -4.67 -5.95 -3.91
C THR A 106 -4.16 -5.99 -2.48
N HIS A 107 -2.84 -6.08 -2.29
CA HIS A 107 -2.18 -5.92 -0.99
C HIS A 107 -1.44 -4.58 -0.97
N ILE A 108 -1.66 -3.77 0.06
CA ILE A 108 -1.01 -2.46 0.19
C ILE A 108 0.28 -2.63 1.01
N VAL A 109 1.40 -2.14 0.50
CA VAL A 109 2.65 -2.04 1.26
C VAL A 109 2.99 -0.57 1.48
N LEU A 110 3.27 -0.18 2.72
CA LEU A 110 3.57 1.19 3.13
C LEU A 110 4.91 1.25 3.87
N SER A 111 5.69 2.29 3.59
CA SER A 111 6.85 2.66 4.38
C SER A 111 6.37 3.26 5.71
N ALA A 112 6.90 2.79 6.83
CA ALA A 112 6.41 3.16 8.16
C ALA A 112 6.54 4.67 8.44
N GLY A 113 7.69 5.29 8.13
CA GLY A 113 7.99 6.68 8.49
C GLY A 113 6.86 7.67 8.12
N PRO A 114 6.44 7.76 6.85
CA PRO A 114 5.38 8.66 6.41
C PRO A 114 3.99 8.38 6.98
N VAL A 115 3.70 7.16 7.46
CA VAL A 115 2.38 6.79 7.99
C VAL A 115 2.35 6.71 9.52
N CYS A 116 3.50 6.72 10.19
CA CYS A 116 3.58 6.77 11.65
C CYS A 116 2.84 7.96 12.30
N PRO A 117 2.72 9.16 11.69
CA PRO A 117 1.99 10.26 12.31
C PRO A 117 0.54 9.95 12.68
N ILE A 118 -0.08 8.92 12.10
CA ILE A 118 -1.48 8.54 12.42
C ILE A 118 -1.69 8.16 13.89
N VAL A 119 -0.64 7.70 14.59
CA VAL A 119 -0.72 7.34 16.01
C VAL A 119 -0.33 8.46 16.97
N LEU A 120 0.12 9.61 16.46
CA LEU A 120 0.49 10.74 17.31
C LEU A 120 -0.76 11.51 17.73
N GLU A 121 -0.75 12.10 18.92
CA GLU A 121 -1.89 12.84 19.47
C GLU A 121 -1.43 14.11 20.19
N GLY A 122 -2.35 15.07 20.38
CA GLY A 122 -2.10 16.27 21.17
C GLY A 122 -0.95 17.11 20.62
N ALA A 123 -0.02 17.50 21.49
CA ALA A 123 1.11 18.36 21.12
C ALA A 123 2.16 17.67 20.23
N ASP A 124 2.15 16.34 20.17
CA ASP A 124 3.09 15.56 19.35
C ASP A 124 2.56 15.34 17.92
N ARG A 125 1.28 15.67 17.65
CA ARG A 125 0.69 15.57 16.32
C ARG A 125 0.95 16.84 15.53
N ASP A 126 1.72 16.71 14.46
CA ASP A 126 1.71 17.68 13.37
C ASP A 126 0.54 17.38 12.41
N GLU A 127 -0.30 18.38 12.16
CA GLU A 127 -1.52 18.23 11.36
C GLU A 127 -1.25 18.09 9.85
N GLU A 128 -0.13 18.62 9.36
CA GLU A 128 0.26 18.48 7.95
C GLU A 128 0.78 17.07 7.68
N ASP A 129 1.63 16.55 8.57
CA ASP A 129 2.11 15.18 8.52
C ASP A 129 0.97 14.17 8.68
N PHE A 130 0.04 14.43 9.61
CA PHE A 130 -1.16 13.60 9.77
C PHE A 130 -2.00 13.57 8.49
N ARG A 131 -2.31 14.73 7.90
CA ARG A 131 -3.06 14.80 6.63
C ARG A 131 -2.34 14.12 5.48
N THR A 132 -1.02 14.25 5.43
CA THR A 132 -0.19 13.58 4.42
C THR A 132 -0.26 12.07 4.57
N ALA A 133 -0.17 11.55 5.81
CA ALA A 133 -0.32 10.13 6.08
C ALA A 133 -1.68 9.59 5.63
N ILE A 134 -2.76 10.31 5.95
CA ILE A 134 -4.12 9.95 5.50
C ILE A 134 -4.23 9.99 3.97
N ALA A 135 -3.67 11.01 3.32
CA ALA A 135 -3.68 11.14 1.86
C ALA A 135 -2.96 9.98 1.17
N ILE A 136 -1.82 9.53 1.71
CA ILE A 136 -1.10 8.35 1.21
C ILE A 136 -1.97 7.10 1.34
N ILE A 137 -2.58 6.87 2.51
CA ILE A 137 -3.43 5.68 2.74
C ILE A 137 -4.63 5.69 1.78
N ALA A 138 -5.33 6.83 1.66
CA ALA A 138 -6.47 6.97 0.77
C ALA A 138 -6.07 6.78 -0.71
N HIS A 139 -4.91 7.28 -1.13
CA HIS A 139 -4.38 7.09 -2.48
C HIS A 139 -4.16 5.61 -2.80
N GLU A 140 -3.51 4.86 -1.91
CA GLU A 140 -3.31 3.42 -2.13
C GLU A 140 -4.63 2.64 -2.11
N CYS A 141 -5.59 3.03 -1.28
CA CYS A 141 -6.96 2.49 -1.30
C CYS A 141 -7.66 2.76 -2.63
N ALA A 142 -7.49 3.94 -3.24
CA ALA A 142 -8.06 4.22 -4.57
C ALA A 142 -7.51 3.27 -5.64
N HIS A 143 -6.25 2.86 -5.54
CA HIS A 143 -5.70 1.81 -6.42
C HIS A 143 -6.33 0.44 -6.19
N VAL A 144 -6.81 0.12 -4.97
CA VAL A 144 -7.55 -1.13 -4.72
C VAL A 144 -8.83 -1.16 -5.57
N GLU A 145 -9.63 -0.08 -5.49
CA GLU A 145 -10.85 0.08 -6.26
C GLU A 145 -10.58 0.06 -7.77
N GLU A 146 -9.57 0.83 -8.22
CA GLU A 146 -9.18 0.89 -9.63
C GLU A 146 -8.80 -0.49 -10.20
N ILE A 147 -8.01 -1.25 -9.46
CA ILE A 147 -7.58 -2.60 -9.86
C ILE A 147 -8.78 -3.55 -9.90
N ALA A 148 -9.65 -3.50 -8.89
CA ALA A 148 -10.85 -4.33 -8.83
C ALA A 148 -11.80 -4.02 -9.99
N PHE A 149 -12.07 -2.75 -10.24
CA PHE A 149 -12.87 -2.29 -11.38
C PHE A 149 -12.27 -2.77 -12.70
N ARG A 150 -10.95 -2.67 -12.88
CA ARG A 150 -10.30 -3.14 -14.10
C ARG A 150 -10.42 -4.65 -14.30
N GLU A 151 -10.30 -5.44 -13.24
CA GLU A 151 -10.47 -6.89 -13.32
C GLU A 151 -11.93 -7.26 -13.66
N ASP A 152 -12.92 -6.59 -13.07
CA ASP A 152 -14.34 -6.79 -13.39
C ASP A 152 -14.65 -6.48 -14.86
N GLN A 153 -14.12 -5.37 -15.39
CA GLN A 153 -14.33 -4.97 -16.78
C GLN A 153 -13.53 -5.83 -17.79
N PHE A 154 -12.38 -6.38 -17.37
CA PHE A 154 -11.50 -7.18 -18.22
C PHE A 154 -10.98 -8.43 -17.48
N PRO A 155 -11.85 -9.45 -17.27
CA PRO A 155 -11.50 -10.61 -16.48
C PRO A 155 -10.25 -11.35 -17.00
N ALA A 156 -9.42 -11.79 -16.08
CA ALA A 156 -8.14 -12.48 -16.28
C ALA A 156 -7.06 -11.69 -17.04
N SER A 157 -7.30 -10.44 -17.43
CA SER A 157 -6.35 -9.67 -18.24
C SER A 157 -5.09 -9.23 -17.47
N ILE A 158 -5.18 -9.16 -16.14
CA ILE A 158 -4.09 -8.67 -15.26
C ILE A 158 -2.90 -9.63 -15.22
N PHE A 159 -3.13 -10.94 -15.32
CA PHE A 159 -2.07 -11.97 -15.27
C PHE A 159 -1.82 -12.68 -16.60
N VAL A 160 -2.53 -12.35 -17.69
CA VAL A 160 -2.26 -12.95 -19.01
C VAL A 160 -0.87 -12.54 -19.51
N ARG A 161 0.09 -13.46 -19.38
CA ARG A 161 1.31 -13.45 -20.19
C ARG A 161 0.91 -13.72 -21.63
N ARG A 162 0.84 -12.69 -22.47
CA ARG A 162 0.73 -12.88 -23.92
C ARG A 162 2.01 -13.57 -24.44
N PRO A 163 1.94 -14.81 -24.98
CA PRO A 163 3.09 -15.42 -25.64
C PRO A 163 3.42 -14.57 -26.88
N GLY A 164 4.61 -13.99 -26.94
CA GLY A 164 5.08 -13.22 -28.10
C GLY A 164 5.27 -11.72 -27.90
N ILE A 165 4.97 -11.16 -26.73
CA ILE A 165 5.35 -9.77 -26.38
C ILE A 165 6.41 -9.82 -25.29
N SER A 166 7.66 -10.03 -25.68
CA SER A 166 8.78 -9.68 -24.81
C SER A 166 8.85 -8.16 -24.74
N SER A 167 8.93 -7.61 -23.53
CA SER A 167 9.00 -6.18 -23.18
C SER A 167 7.82 -5.29 -23.58
N ALA A 168 6.72 -5.34 -22.80
CA ALA A 168 5.83 -4.19 -22.56
C ALA A 168 4.71 -4.54 -21.56
N ILE A 169 5.04 -4.85 -20.31
CA ILE A 169 4.08 -4.71 -19.19
C ILE A 169 4.80 -3.99 -18.06
N THR A 170 4.95 -2.68 -18.24
CA THR A 170 5.16 -1.68 -17.18
C THR A 170 4.88 -0.30 -17.79
N SER A 171 4.02 0.47 -17.15
CA SER A 171 3.69 1.88 -17.40
C SER A 171 3.02 2.22 -18.74
N SER A 172 1.87 2.89 -18.67
CA SER A 172 1.39 3.74 -19.75
C SER A 172 2.29 4.96 -19.85
N THR A 173 3.31 4.91 -20.70
CA THR A 173 4.08 6.10 -21.08
C THR A 173 3.98 6.30 -22.59
N SER A 174 3.55 7.50 -22.98
CA SER A 174 3.64 7.98 -24.36
C SER A 174 5.11 8.16 -24.75
N PRO A 175 5.55 7.82 -25.97
CA PRO A 175 6.96 7.85 -26.32
C PRO A 175 7.44 9.28 -26.59
N LYS A 176 8.54 9.68 -25.92
CA LYS A 176 9.38 10.82 -26.33
C LYS A 176 10.85 10.39 -26.46
N PRO A 177 11.62 11.04 -27.36
CA PRO A 177 12.76 10.42 -28.02
C PRO A 177 14.07 10.51 -27.22
N ALA A 178 14.98 9.60 -27.62
CA ALA A 178 16.27 9.30 -27.03
C ALA A 178 17.21 10.49 -26.83
N GLY A 179 17.87 10.53 -25.67
CA GLY A 179 18.93 11.47 -25.35
C GLY A 179 19.88 10.97 -24.26
N VAL A 180 21.01 10.42 -24.70
CA VAL A 180 22.37 10.48 -24.13
C VAL A 180 22.68 9.79 -22.79
N ASN A 181 23.83 9.13 -22.84
CA ASN A 181 24.46 8.18 -21.92
C ASN A 181 25.44 8.89 -20.98
N MET A 182 25.45 8.60 -19.68
CA MET A 182 26.65 8.80 -18.84
C MET A 182 26.74 7.78 -17.70
N ARG A 183 27.96 7.25 -17.55
CA ARG A 183 28.39 6.16 -16.67
C ARG A 183 28.63 6.61 -15.23
N SER A 184 28.87 5.58 -14.40
CA SER A 184 29.66 5.51 -13.13
C SER A 184 28.81 5.47 -11.86
N ALA A 185 29.16 4.78 -10.77
CA ALA A 185 30.08 3.67 -10.49
C ALA A 185 29.74 3.10 -9.09
N VAL A 186 30.12 1.85 -8.90
CA VAL A 186 30.15 0.99 -7.70
C VAL A 186 30.61 1.67 -6.40
N CYS A 187 29.98 1.36 -5.26
CA CYS A 187 30.69 1.12 -3.99
C CYS A 187 29.90 0.27 -2.98
N ARG A 188 30.63 -0.48 -2.14
CA ARG A 188 30.26 -1.74 -1.47
C ARG A 188 29.78 -1.57 -0.01
N ARG A 189 28.86 -2.48 0.37
CA ARG A 189 28.58 -3.17 1.66
C ARG A 189 29.13 -2.62 2.99
N GLY A 190 28.24 -2.58 3.98
CA GLY A 190 28.56 -2.65 5.42
C GLY A 190 27.42 -3.27 6.25
N SER A 191 27.72 -4.45 6.81
CA SER A 191 27.20 -5.15 8.03
C SER A 191 25.71 -5.08 8.45
N ARG A 192 25.07 -6.26 8.43
CA ARG A 192 23.80 -6.59 9.11
C ARG A 192 23.97 -6.67 10.63
N SER A 193 23.08 -6.00 11.36
CA SER A 193 22.83 -6.22 12.80
C SER A 193 21.61 -7.13 12.94
N THR A 194 21.80 -8.28 13.59
CA THR A 194 20.73 -9.26 13.85
C THR A 194 19.97 -8.90 15.13
N ARG A 195 18.89 -8.11 15.00
CA ARG A 195 17.77 -8.16 15.95
C ARG A 195 16.57 -8.68 15.20
N LYS A 196 15.93 -9.72 15.74
CA LYS A 196 14.74 -10.31 15.14
C LYS A 196 13.65 -9.23 15.08
N PRO A 197 13.04 -8.97 13.91
CA PRO A 197 11.90 -8.07 13.83
C PRO A 197 10.75 -8.66 14.65
N VAL A 198 10.06 -7.81 15.39
CA VAL A 198 8.79 -8.19 16.00
C VAL A 198 7.73 -7.96 14.93
N SER A 199 7.00 -9.01 14.56
CA SER A 199 5.85 -8.91 13.66
C SER A 199 4.61 -8.86 14.52
N ALA A 200 3.96 -7.69 14.57
CA ALA A 200 2.63 -7.57 15.17
C ALA A 200 1.60 -7.83 14.05
N THR A 201 0.88 -8.94 14.20
CA THR A 201 -0.25 -9.29 13.34
C THR A 201 -1.53 -8.99 14.11
N ILE A 202 -2.34 -8.08 13.57
CA ILE A 202 -3.62 -7.73 14.19
C ILE A 202 -4.73 -8.39 13.40
N TRP A 203 -5.52 -9.22 14.08
CA TRP A 203 -6.77 -9.79 13.58
C TRP A 203 -7.93 -8.92 14.06
N PRO A 204 -8.97 -8.66 13.24
CA PRO A 204 -10.18 -8.07 13.75
C PRO A 204 -10.76 -8.99 14.83
N PHE A 205 -11.00 -8.46 16.03
CA PHE A 205 -11.76 -9.16 17.07
C PHE A 205 -13.17 -9.43 16.52
N GLY A 206 -13.57 -10.70 16.54
CA GLY A 206 -14.90 -11.15 16.12
C GLY A 206 -16.02 -10.72 17.05
#